data_AF-A0A3G8Y102-F1
#
_entry.id   AF-A0A3G8Y102-F1
#
_cell.length_a   1.000
_cell.length_b   1.000
_cell.length_c   1.000
_cell.angle_alpha   90.00
_cell.angle_beta   90.00
_cell.angle_gamma   90.00
#
_symmetry.space_group_name_H-M   'P 1'
#
loop_
_entity.id
_entity.type
_entity.pdbx_description
1 polymer ?
#
loop_
_entity_poly.entity_id
_entity_poly.type
_entity_poly.pdbx_seq_one_letter_code
_entity_poly.pdbx_strand_id
1 'polypeptide(L)' 'MIVQGRIITVLFLLTGFIIWAQTTVSGKVTYRNKPLKDINVTLKDTYGGATTDASGSYSFTNHGEGRQNEWCDQ' A
#
# COMPACT_ATOMS: atom_id res chain seq x y z
N MET A 1 -9.85 -18.52 36.94
CA MET A 1 -10.58 -17.60 36.05
C MET A 1 -9.94 -16.20 35.90
N ILE A 2 -9.08 -15.71 36.79
CA ILE A 2 -8.48 -14.35 36.70
C ILE A 2 -7.31 -14.27 35.68
N VAL A 3 -6.53 -15.34 35.52
CA VAL A 3 -5.33 -15.36 34.64
C VAL A 3 -5.68 -15.33 33.14
N GLN A 4 -6.78 -15.99 32.76
CA GLN A 4 -7.29 -16.02 31.39
C GLN A 4 -7.69 -14.60 30.91
N GLY A 5 -8.34 -13.81 31.78
CA GLY A 5 -8.69 -12.42 31.47
C GLY A 5 -7.47 -11.52 31.24
N ARG A 6 -6.40 -11.70 32.04
CA ARG A 6 -5.14 -10.94 31.87
C ARG A 6 -4.43 -11.25 30.56
N ILE A 7 -4.46 -12.52 30.11
CA ILE A 7 -3.88 -12.95 28.83
C ILE A 7 -4.65 -12.33 27.66
N ILE A 8 -5.98 -12.33 27.72
CA ILE A 8 -6.83 -11.72 26.68
C ILE A 8 -6.57 -10.21 26.57
N THR A 9 -6.44 -9.51 27.71
CA THR A 9 -6.10 -8.08 27.72
C THR A 9 -4.73 -7.78 27.08
N VAL A 10 -3.72 -8.60 27.35
CA VAL A 10 -2.38 -8.44 26.75
C VAL A 10 -2.41 -8.74 25.24
N LEU A 11 -3.15 -9.77 24.82
CA LEU A 11 -3.30 -10.12 23.41
C LEU A 11 -4.02 -9.02 22.62
N PHE A 12 -5.07 -8.42 23.20
CA PHE A 12 -5.80 -7.31 22.59
C PHE A 12 -4.96 -6.02 22.50
N LEU A 13 -4.08 -5.79 23.48
CA LEU A 13 -3.15 -4.66 23.45
C LEU A 13 -2.09 -4.82 22.34
N LEU A 14 -1.60 -6.03 22.12
CA LEU A 14 -0.56 -6.33 21.12
C LEU A 14 -1.07 -6.22 19.67
N THR A 15 -2.32 -6.62 19.40
CA THR A 15 -2.88 -6.56 18.03
C THR A 15 -3.20 -5.14 17.56
N GLY A 16 -3.34 -4.16 18.47
CA GLY A 16 -3.56 -2.76 18.08
C GLY A 16 -2.36 -2.10 17.39
N PHE A 17 -1.14 -2.56 17.66
CA PHE A 17 0.09 -1.94 17.13
C PHE A 17 0.42 -2.33 15.68
N ILE A 18 -0.07 -3.47 15.19
CA ILE A 18 0.30 -4.03 13.87
C ILE A 18 -0.48 -3.39 12.70
N ILE A 19 -1.47 -2.55 12.96
CA ILE A 19 -2.34 -1.96 11.92
C ILE A 19 -1.68 -0.76 11.21
N TRP A 20 -0.60 -0.21 11.78
CA TRP A 20 0.01 1.05 11.33
C TRP A 20 1.22 0.87 10.41
N ALA A 21 1.49 -0.35 9.94
CA ALA A 21 2.69 -0.66 9.13
C ALA A 21 2.51 -0.39 7.62
N GLN A 22 1.28 -0.39 7.11
CA GLN A 22 1.00 -0.16 5.69
C GLN A 22 0.97 1.33 5.37
N THR A 23 1.84 1.81 4.47
CA THR A 23 1.74 3.18 3.93
C THR A 23 1.22 3.14 2.50
N THR A 24 0.03 3.68 2.25
CA THR A 24 -0.51 3.84 0.89
C THR A 24 -0.19 5.25 0.37
N VAL A 25 0.51 5.32 -0.76
CA VAL A 25 0.82 6.56 -1.50
C VAL A 25 -0.08 6.61 -2.72
N SER A 26 -0.97 7.61 -2.79
CA SER A 26 -1.87 7.80 -3.92
C SER A 26 -1.82 9.23 -4.44
N GLY A 27 -2.20 9.41 -5.70
CA GLY A 27 -2.18 10.71 -6.35
C GLY A 27 -2.84 10.72 -7.72
N LYS A 28 -2.79 11.86 -8.39
CA LYS A 28 -3.40 12.07 -9.70
C LYS A 28 -2.43 12.78 -10.65
N VAL A 29 -2.27 12.25 -11.85
CA VAL A 29 -1.48 12.82 -12.93
C VAL A 29 -2.39 13.60 -13.87
N THR A 30 -2.11 14.90 -14.02
CA THR A 30 -2.88 15.78 -14.89
C THR A 30 -1.96 16.65 -15.75
N TYR A 31 -2.39 16.97 -16.96
CA TYR A 31 -1.71 17.90 -17.86
C TYR A 31 -2.74 18.88 -18.43
N ARG A 32 -2.50 20.19 -18.27
CA ARG A 32 -3.42 21.25 -18.71
C ARG A 32 -4.87 21.01 -18.25
N ASN A 33 -5.05 20.66 -16.98
CA ASN A 33 -6.35 20.34 -16.37
C ASN A 33 -7.06 19.09 -16.93
N LYS A 34 -6.39 18.27 -17.74
CA LYS A 34 -6.92 16.99 -18.22
C LYS A 34 -6.22 15.82 -17.52
N PRO A 35 -6.96 14.80 -17.07
CA PRO A 35 -6.36 13.59 -16.52
C PRO A 35 -5.61 12.82 -17.62
N LEU A 36 -4.45 12.25 -17.27
CA LEU A 36 -3.67 11.44 -18.18
C LEU A 36 -3.78 9.96 -17.83
N LYS A 37 -4.36 9.19 -18.76
CA LYS A 37 -4.48 7.73 -18.69
C LYS A 37 -3.20 7.05 -19.19
N ASP A 38 -2.93 5.84 -18.70
CA ASP A 38 -1.86 4.96 -19.18
C ASP A 38 -0.45 5.55 -18.98
N ILE A 39 -0.26 6.41 -17.97
CA ILE A 39 1.05 6.95 -17.60
C ILE A 39 1.69 6.03 -16.56
N ASN A 40 2.93 5.63 -16.82
CA ASN A 40 3.72 4.84 -15.88
C ASN A 40 4.33 5.75 -14.80
N VAL A 41 3.95 5.51 -13.54
CA VAL A 41 4.50 6.19 -12.36
C VAL A 41 5.40 5.20 -11.65
N THR A 42 6.69 5.53 -11.51
CA THR A 42 7.70 4.65 -10.89
C THR A 42 8.23 5.26 -9.61
N LEU A 43 8.48 4.41 -8.62
CA LEU A 43 9.17 4.82 -7.40
C LEU A 43 10.67 4.80 -7.66
N LYS A 44 11.32 5.96 -7.51
CA LYS A 44 12.77 6.06 -7.67
C LYS A 44 13.46 5.07 -6.73
N ASP A 45 14.51 4.42 -7.24
CA ASP A 45 15.32 3.43 -6.51
C ASP A 45 14.51 2.19 -6.03
N THR A 46 13.34 1.94 -6.62
CA THR A 46 12.49 0.77 -6.34
C THR A 46 12.04 0.10 -7.64
N TYR A 47 11.75 -1.21 -7.60
CA TYR A 47 11.11 -1.92 -8.73
C TYR A 47 9.59 -1.62 -8.84
N GLY A 48 9.02 -0.88 -7.87
CA GLY A 48 7.59 -0.62 -7.80
C GLY A 48 7.14 0.46 -8.79
N GLY A 49 6.03 0.20 -9.47
CA GLY A 49 5.39 1.11 -10.40
C GLY A 49 3.87 0.91 -10.44
N ALA A 50 3.14 1.94 -10.84
CA ALA A 50 1.69 1.91 -11.03
C ALA A 50 1.36 2.69 -12.29
N THR A 51 0.40 2.17 -13.05
CA THR A 51 -0.10 2.86 -14.24
C THR A 51 -1.34 3.65 -13.85
N THR A 52 -1.45 4.88 -14.35
CA THR A 52 -2.61 5.72 -14.08
C THR A 52 -3.86 5.20 -14.79
N ASP A 53 -4.99 5.26 -14.09
CA ASP A 53 -6.29 4.87 -14.65
C ASP A 53 -6.86 5.92 -15.63
N ALA A 54 -8.07 5.68 -16.15
CA ALA A 54 -8.76 6.61 -17.06
C ALA A 54 -9.02 8.00 -16.44
N SER A 55 -9.02 8.09 -15.12
CA SER A 55 -9.15 9.35 -14.37
C SER A 55 -7.78 9.98 -14.06
N GLY A 56 -6.67 9.37 -14.47
CA GLY A 56 -5.31 9.80 -14.16
C GLY A 56 -4.88 9.47 -12.73
N SER A 57 -5.62 8.66 -11.99
CA SER A 57 -5.33 8.34 -10.61
C SER A 57 -4.37 7.15 -10.51
N TYR A 58 -3.48 7.18 -9.52
CA TYR A 58 -2.57 6.09 -9.17
C TYR A 58 -2.60 5.84 -7.66
N SER A 59 -2.34 4.60 -7.26
CA SER A 59 -2.21 4.23 -5.85
C SER A 59 -1.20 3.11 -5.69
N PHE A 60 -0.28 3.29 -4.76
CA PHE A 60 0.74 2.34 -4.36
C PHE A 60 0.53 2.00 -2.90
N THR A 61 0.51 0.72 -2.56
CA THR A 61 0.59 0.30 -1.17
C THR A 61 2.02 -0.16 -0.90
N ASN A 62 2.78 0.64 -0.16
CA ASN A 62 4.07 0.23 0.34
C ASN A 62 3.83 -0.69 1.54
N HIS A 63 3.63 -1.97 1.24
CA HIS A 63 3.93 -3.02 2.20
C HIS A 63 5.44 -3.00 2.39
N GLY A 64 5.93 -2.88 3.63
CA GLY A 64 7.36 -2.98 3.93
C GLY A 64 8.03 -4.29 3.45
N GLU A 65 7.25 -5.23 2.93
CA GLU A 65 7.72 -6.31 2.08
C GLU A 65 8.16 -5.78 0.72
N GLY A 66 9.47 -5.87 0.45
CA GLY A 66 9.95 -6.00 -0.91
C GLY A 66 9.08 -7.04 -1.63
N ARG A 67 8.37 -6.60 -2.68
CA ARG A 67 7.52 -7.44 -3.51
C ARG A 67 8.37 -8.51 -4.20
N GLN A 68 8.68 -9.57 -3.48
CA GLN A 68 9.32 -10.76 -3.99
C GLN A 68 8.23 -11.68 -4.50
N ASN A 69 7.74 -11.44 -5.74
CA ASN A 69 7.01 -12.38 -6.65
C ASN A 69 5.68 -11.90 -7.26
N GLU A 70 5.68 -10.87 -8.10
CA GLU A 70 4.69 -10.78 -9.20
C GLU A 70 5.42 -10.45 -10.50
N TRP A 71 6.22 -11.43 -10.95
CA TRP A 71 6.70 -11.55 -12.32
C TRP A 71 6.07 -12.82 -12.88
N CYS A 72 5.43 -12.70 -14.05
CA CYS A 72 4.66 -13.72 -14.75
C CYS A 72 3.19 -13.80 -14.32
N ASP A 73 2.41 -12.82 -14.77
CA ASP A 73 1.18 -13.18 -15.46
C ASP A 73 1.42 -13.02 -16.97
N GLN A 74 0.97 -14.06 -17.66
CA GLN A 74 1.11 -14.45 -19.07
C GLN A 74 0.64 -13.39 -20.06
#